data_AF-A0A5B7IC13-F1
#
_entry.id   AF-A0A5B7IC13-F1
#
_cell.length_a   1.000
_cell.length_b   1.000
_cell.length_c   1.000
_cell.angle_alpha   90.00
_cell.angle_beta   90.00
_cell.angle_gamma   90.00
#
_symmetry.space_group_name_H-M   'P 1'
#
loop_
_entity.id
_entity.type
_entity.pdbx_description
1 polymer ?
#
loop_
_entity_poly.entity_id
_entity_poly.type
_entity_poly.pdbx_seq_one_letter_code
_entity_poly.pdbx_strand_id
1 'polypeptide(L)'
;MYKIVNGIEKIDKEDLVLVTKEDRTTRDHVKKIRMRQGVKDVGKYSFPHRMVEKWNALNNEVITAHNVHDFTDILNKWRHGDRTL
;
A
#
# COMPACT_ATOMS: atom_id res chain seq x y z
N MET A 1 2.14 -6.44 1.69
CA MET A 1 1.29 -5.29 1.32
C MET A 1 1.10 -5.17 -0.18
N TYR A 2 2.17 -4.97 -0.98
CA TYR A 2 2.08 -4.97 -2.46
C TYR A 2 1.33 -6.19 -3.03
N LYS A 3 1.74 -7.40 -2.63
CA LYS A 3 1.09 -8.65 -3.08
C LYS A 3 -0.40 -8.70 -2.75
N ILE A 4 -0.78 -8.19 -1.58
CA ILE A 4 -2.15 -8.22 -1.08
C ILE A 4 -3.01 -7.19 -1.82
N VAL A 5 -2.52 -5.96 -1.96
CA VAL A 5 -3.20 -4.88 -2.68
C VAL A 5 -3.33 -5.19 -4.17
N ASN A 6 -2.36 -5.90 -4.76
CA ASN A 6 -2.40 -6.36 -6.14
C ASN A 6 -3.13 -7.70 -6.33
N GLY A 7 -3.66 -8.32 -5.27
CA GLY A 7 -4.42 -9.57 -5.35
C GLY A 7 -3.61 -10.83 -5.64
N ILE A 8 -2.28 -10.78 -5.49
CA ILE A 8 -1.36 -11.93 -5.59
C ILE A 8 -1.52 -12.85 -4.37
N GLU A 9 -1.62 -12.27 -3.18
CA GLU A 9 -1.93 -13.00 -1.94
C GLU A 9 -3.41 -12.80 -1.61
N LYS A 10 -4.14 -13.90 -1.41
CA LYS A 10 -5.57 -13.87 -1.08
C LYS A 10 -5.74 -13.54 0.41
N ILE A 11 -6.19 -12.32 0.68
CA ILE A 11 -6.78 -11.89 1.94
C ILE A 11 -8.14 -11.31 1.56
N ASP A 12 -9.17 -11.59 2.36
CA ASP A 12 -10.49 -11.02 2.15
C ASP A 12 -10.39 -9.49 2.16
N LYS A 13 -10.91 -8.85 1.11
CA LYS A 13 -10.74 -7.40 0.93
C LYS A 13 -11.51 -6.61 1.99
N GLU A 14 -12.56 -7.23 2.56
CA GLU A 14 -13.25 -6.74 3.74
C GLU A 14 -12.31 -6.67 4.97
N ASP A 15 -11.40 -7.64 5.12
CA ASP A 15 -10.38 -7.64 6.20
C ASP A 15 -9.29 -6.57 5.99
N LEU A 16 -9.16 -6.06 4.76
CA LEU A 16 -8.20 -5.01 4.37
C LEU A 16 -8.77 -3.59 4.45
N VAL A 17 -10.02 -3.46 4.89
CA VAL A 17 -10.60 -2.19 5.36
C VAL A 17 -10.81 -1.09 4.29
N LEU A 18 -10.93 -1.48 3.01
CA LEU A 18 -11.15 -0.63 1.82
C LEU A 18 -9.84 -0.14 1.16
N VAL A 19 -9.38 -0.91 0.17
CA VAL A 19 -8.64 -0.36 -0.98
C VAL A 19 -9.66 0.40 -1.82
N THR A 20 -9.67 1.73 -1.75
CA THR A 20 -10.58 2.54 -2.58
C THR A 20 -10.10 2.49 -4.02
N LYS A 21 -10.90 1.92 -4.93
CA LYS A 21 -10.64 1.94 -6.37
C LYS A 21 -11.13 3.21 -7.09
N GLU A 22 -11.69 4.18 -6.37
CA GLU A 22 -12.44 5.29 -6.99
C GLU A 22 -11.78 6.68 -6.89
N ASP A 23 -11.66 7.28 -8.07
CA ASP A 23 -11.09 8.58 -8.44
C ASP A 23 -11.83 9.80 -7.85
N ARG A 24 -11.43 10.27 -6.67
CA ARG A 24 -11.79 11.65 -6.24
C ARG A 24 -10.67 12.46 -5.59
N THR A 25 -9.41 12.14 -5.87
CA THR A 25 -8.30 13.01 -5.48
C THR A 25 -7.23 13.04 -6.56
N THR A 26 -7.24 14.11 -7.33
CA THR A 26 -6.31 14.50 -8.41
C THR A 26 -4.85 14.70 -7.97
N ARG A 27 -4.46 14.28 -6.76
CA ARG A 27 -3.13 14.57 -6.17
C ARG A 27 -2.40 13.35 -5.60
N ASP A 28 -2.99 12.16 -5.63
CA ASP A 28 -2.44 10.99 -4.93
C ASP A 28 -2.66 9.66 -5.68
N HIS A 29 -1.91 8.61 -5.32
CA HIS A 29 -2.01 7.29 -5.94
C HIS A 29 -3.35 6.58 -5.66
N VAL A 30 -3.76 5.75 -6.62
CA VAL A 30 -5.08 5.10 -6.67
C VAL A 30 -5.24 3.88 -5.76
N LYS A 31 -4.16 3.40 -5.11
CA LYS A 31 -4.18 2.16 -4.31
C LYS A 31 -4.02 2.44 -2.81
N LYS A 32 -4.69 3.46 -2.29
CA LYS A 32 -4.66 3.77 -0.85
C LYS A 32 -5.43 2.73 -0.03
N ILE A 33 -4.94 2.49 1.18
CA ILE A 33 -5.62 1.68 2.19
C ILE A 33 -6.25 2.61 3.20
N ARG A 34 -7.55 2.48 3.44
CA ARG A 34 -8.22 3.13 4.56
C ARG A 34 -8.30 2.16 5.73
N MET A 35 -8.13 2.68 6.95
CA MET A 35 -8.45 1.95 8.16
C MET A 35 -9.77 2.47 8.74
N ARG A 36 -10.56 1.56 9.30
CA ARG A 36 -11.80 1.85 10.00
C ARG A 36 -11.43 2.07 11.45
N GLN A 37 -11.60 3.29 11.93
CA GLN A 37 -11.38 3.61 13.33
C GLN A 37 -12.47 2.94 14.19
N GLY A 38 -12.10 2.38 15.34
CA GLY A 38 -13.05 1.91 16.35
C GLY A 38 -13.53 0.46 16.25
N VAL A 39 -12.91 -0.39 15.42
CA VAL A 39 -13.17 -1.84 15.46
C VAL A 39 -12.29 -2.45 16.54
N LYS A 40 -12.88 -2.96 17.64
CA LYS A 40 -12.14 -3.66 18.71
C LYS A 40 -11.66 -5.05 18.26
N ASP A 41 -12.39 -5.65 17.32
CA ASP A 41 -12.04 -6.90 16.66
C ASP A 41 -11.27 -6.61 15.37
N VAL A 42 -10.04 -6.15 15.52
CA VAL A 42 -9.12 -6.10 14.38
C VAL A 42 -8.69 -7.55 14.14
N GLY A 43 -9.33 -8.21 13.19
CA GLY A 43 -9.11 -9.62 12.87
C GLY A 43 -7.64 -9.94 12.54
N LYS A 44 -7.36 -11.24 12.40
CA LYS A 44 -6.03 -11.84 12.16
C LYS A 44 -5.21 -11.19 11.03
N TYR A 45 -5.87 -10.50 10.09
CA TYR A 45 -5.26 -9.91 8.89
C TYR A 45 -5.14 -8.38 8.93
N SER A 46 -5.31 -7.77 10.10
CA SER A 46 -5.17 -6.34 10.25
C SER A 46 -3.72 -5.85 10.23
N PHE A 47 -3.46 -4.81 9.45
CA PHE A 47 -2.15 -4.16 9.46
C PHE A 47 -2.03 -3.22 10.66
N PRO A 48 -0.82 -2.97 11.17
CA PRO A 48 -0.56 -1.86 12.08
C PRO A 48 -0.80 -0.50 11.39
N HIS A 49 -1.28 0.49 12.13
CA HIS A 49 -1.52 1.86 11.62
C HIS A 49 -0.30 2.43 10.89
N ARG A 50 0.88 2.25 11.48
CA ARG A 50 2.17 2.69 10.93
C ARG A 50 2.48 2.09 9.55
N MET A 51 2.00 0.87 9.25
CA MET A 51 2.20 0.26 7.93
C MET A 51 1.28 0.89 6.88
N VAL A 52 0.03 1.20 7.24
CA VAL A 52 -0.93 1.88 6.37
C VAL A 52 -0.47 3.30 6.03
N GLU A 53 0.01 4.05 7.02
CA GLU A 53 0.59 5.38 6.78
C GLU A 53 1.78 5.32 5.83
N LYS A 54 2.73 4.40 6.08
CA LYS A 54 3.91 4.21 5.21
C LYS A 54 3.53 3.88 3.78
N TRP A 55 2.49 3.08 3.57
CA TRP A 55 2.00 2.73 2.24
C TRP A 55 1.31 3.90 1.54
N ASN A 56 0.46 4.61 2.27
CA ASN A 56 -0.25 5.76 1.72
C ASN A 56 0.71 6.92 1.39
N ALA A 57 1.88 6.98 2.02
CA ALA A 57 2.94 7.93 1.73
C ALA A 57 3.87 7.52 0.56
N LEU A 58 3.73 6.32 0.00
CA LEU A 58 4.51 5.92 -1.18
C LEU A 58 4.08 6.72 -2.41
N ASN A 59 5.02 6.96 -3.31
CA ASN A 59 4.73 7.61 -4.59
C ASN A 59 3.99 6.64 -5.54
N ASN A 60 3.37 7.20 -6.58
CA ASN A 60 2.63 6.40 -7.56
C ASN A 60 3.56 5.43 -8.31
N GLU A 61 4.80 5.84 -8.62
CA GLU A 61 5.80 5.03 -9.32
C GLU A 61 6.10 3.70 -8.63
N VAL A 62 6.37 3.73 -7.31
CA VAL A 62 6.57 2.53 -6.49
C VAL A 62 5.33 1.64 -6.54
N ILE A 63 4.13 2.23 -6.52
CA ILE A 63 2.86 1.50 -6.46
C ILE A 63 2.44 0.89 -7.80
N THR A 64 2.86 1.51 -8.91
CA THR A 64 2.60 1.07 -10.29
C THR A 64 3.60 0.05 -10.79
N ALA A 65 4.61 -0.31 -9.99
CA ALA A 65 5.55 -1.38 -10.33
C ALA A 65 4.81 -2.65 -10.79
N HIS A 66 5.35 -3.34 -11.80
CA HIS A 66 4.69 -4.49 -12.42
C HIS A 66 4.86 -5.77 -11.62
N ASN A 67 6.01 -5.94 -10.96
CA ASN A 67 6.34 -7.14 -10.20
C ASN A 67 6.91 -6.78 -8.82
N VAL A 68 7.06 -7.81 -7.96
CA VAL A 68 7.55 -7.63 -6.58
C VAL A 68 9.02 -7.17 -6.55
N HIS A 69 9.81 -7.58 -7.54
CA HIS A 69 11.22 -7.22 -7.66
C HIS A 69 11.37 -5.73 -8.00
N ASP A 70 10.70 -5.27 -9.07
CA ASP A 70 10.64 -3.86 -9.47
C ASP A 70 10.11 -2.98 -8.33
N PHE A 71 9.06 -3.44 -7.63
CA PHE A 71 8.53 -2.74 -6.46
C PHE A 71 9.62 -2.55 -5.38
N THR A 72 10.40 -3.60 -5.12
CA THR A 72 11.46 -3.57 -4.10
C THR A 72 12.59 -2.64 -4.51
N ASP A 73 13.00 -2.68 -5.78
CA ASP A 73 14.07 -1.84 -6.32
C ASP A 73 13.69 -0.36 -6.32
N ILE A 74 12.51 -0.01 -6.83
CA ILE A 74 12.02 1.37 -6.85
C ILE A 74 11.81 1.87 -5.40
N LEU A 75 11.27 1.02 -4.51
CA LEU A 75 11.11 1.38 -3.09
C LEU A 75 12.45 1.64 -2.41
N ASN A 76 13.47 0.83 -2.68
CA ASN A 76 14.81 1.01 -2.13
C ASN A 76 15.43 2.32 -2.61
N LYS A 77 15.31 2.65 -3.90
CA LYS A 77 15.74 3.94 -4.46
C LYS A 77 15.00 5.10 -3.80
N TRP A 78 13.68 5.01 -3.67
CA TRP A 78 12.87 6.04 -3.01
C TRP A 78 13.26 6.25 -1.53
N ARG A 79 13.60 5.17 -0.81
CA ARG A 79 14.01 5.23 0.62
C ARG A 79 15.41 5.79 0.84
N HIS A 80 16.34 5.50 -0.07
CA HIS A 80 17.76 5.79 0.13
C HIS A 80 18.28 6.91 -0.78
N GLY A 81 17.43 7.48 -1.65
CA GLY A 81 17.82 8.37 -2.73
C GLY A 81 18.53 7.62 -3.85
N ASP A 82 18.69 8.25 -5.02
CA ASP A 82 19.67 7.80 -6.01
C ASP A 82 21.05 7.87 -5.34
N ARG A 83 21.53 6.74 -4.83
CA ARG A 83 22.94 6.55 -4.45
C ARG A 83 23.77 6.46 -5.73
N THR A 84 23.80 7.53 -6.51
CA THR A 84 24.95 7.84 -7.34
C THR A 84 25.97 8.52 -6.43
N LEU A 85 26.90 7.71 -5.90
CA LEU A 85 28.18 8.14 -5.36
C LEU A 85 29.22 7.95 -6.45
#